data_AF-A0A1B6HFG3-F1
#
_entry.id   AF-A0A1B6HFG3-F1
#
_cell.length_a   1.000
_cell.length_b   1.000
_cell.length_c   1.000
_cell.angle_alpha   90.00
_cell.angle_beta   90.00
_cell.angle_gamma   90.00
#
_symmetry.space_group_name_H-M   'P 1'
#
loop_
_entity.id
_entity.type
_entity.pdbx_description
1 polymer ?
#
loop_
_entity_poly.entity_id
_entity_poly.type
_entity_poly.pdbx_seq_one_letter_code
_entity_poly.pdbx_strand_id
1 'polypeptide(L)'
;LEVRRKRACLVAVRAEVERLTGRRRMPLAHDHLIIDGCRLTWEDGKLVAGRQDGVERLKQLIRQDLTDFVAGLQHTPPERPEHSGTRTGGVETAQEAATN
;
A
#
# COMPACT_ATOMS: atom_id res chain seq x y z
N LEU A 1 -11.46 4.84 12.05
CA LEU A 1 -10.15 4.26 11.66
C LEU A 1 -10.22 3.52 10.33
N GLU A 2 -11.29 2.76 10.05
CA GLU A 2 -11.43 1.95 8.83
C GLU A 2 -11.43 2.74 7.52
N VAL A 3 -12.17 3.86 7.42
CA VAL A 3 -12.24 4.66 6.17
C VAL A 3 -10.86 5.19 5.76
N ARG A 4 -10.01 5.58 6.73
CA ARG A 4 -8.62 5.99 6.47
C ARG A 4 -7.76 4.83 5.97
N ARG A 5 -7.93 3.62 6.51
CA ARG A 5 -7.22 2.41 6.03
C ARG A 5 -7.64 2.03 4.62
N LYS A 6 -8.94 1.93 4.35
CA LYS A 6 -9.48 1.62 3.02
C LYS A 6 -8.95 2.61 1.97
N ARG A 7 -8.97 3.91 2.30
CA ARG A 7 -8.45 4.94 1.41
C ARG A 7 -6.94 4.83 1.18
N ALA A 8 -6.16 4.50 2.22
CA ALA A 8 -4.71 4.30 2.08
C ALA A 8 -4.39 3.12 1.14
N CYS A 9 -5.10 1.99 1.29
CA CYS A 9 -4.95 0.84 0.40
C CYS A 9 -5.30 1.20 -1.05
N LEU A 10 -6.43 1.90 -1.28
CA LEU A 10 -6.83 2.34 -2.62
C LEU A 10 -5.83 3.34 -3.24
N VAL A 11 -5.24 4.22 -2.42
CA VAL A 11 -4.18 5.15 -2.87
C VAL A 11 -2.92 4.39 -3.25
N ALA A 12 -2.52 3.37 -2.47
CA ALA A 12 -1.36 2.55 -2.77
C ALA A 12 -1.55 1.75 -4.07
N VAL A 13 -2.72 1.12 -4.26
CA VAL A 13 -3.07 0.44 -5.51
C VAL A 13 -3.06 1.43 -6.68
N ARG A 14 -3.64 2.62 -6.52
CA ARG A 14 -3.60 3.65 -7.57
C ARG A 14 -2.16 4.03 -7.93
N ALA A 15 -1.32 4.30 -6.94
CA ALA A 15 0.07 4.71 -7.17
C ALA A 15 0.85 3.63 -7.93
N GLU A 16 0.64 2.36 -7.59
CA GLU A 16 1.31 1.25 -8.26
C GLU A 16 0.82 1.04 -9.69
N VAL A 17 -0.49 1.17 -9.93
CA VAL A 17 -1.07 1.10 -11.28
C VAL A 17 -0.59 2.29 -12.13
N GLU A 18 -0.48 3.50 -11.55
CA GLU A 18 0.07 4.69 -12.21
C GLU A 18 1.55 4.50 -12.56
N ARG A 19 2.32 3.84 -11.69
CA ARG A 19 3.72 3.46 -11.94
C ARG A 19 3.86 2.50 -13.11
N LEU A 20 2.98 1.48 -13.20
CA LEU A 20 3.05 0.43 -14.20
C LEU A 20 2.48 0.85 -15.57
N THR A 21 1.36 1.58 -15.58
CA THR A 21 0.65 1.94 -16.81
C THR A 21 0.94 3.36 -17.31
N GLY A 22 1.67 4.16 -16.53
CA GLY A 22 1.95 5.56 -16.83
C GLY A 22 0.76 6.48 -16.53
N ARG A 23 0.70 7.65 -17.20
CA ARG A 23 -0.31 8.71 -16.99
C ARG A 23 -1.72 8.33 -17.47
N ARG A 24 -2.30 7.24 -16.99
CA ARG A 24 -3.73 6.95 -17.13
C ARG A 24 -4.51 7.77 -16.10
N ARG A 25 -5.58 8.43 -16.54
CA ARG A 25 -6.52 9.10 -15.62
C ARG A 25 -7.23 8.04 -14.77
N MET A 26 -6.93 8.03 -13.48
CA MET A 26 -7.57 7.14 -12.50
C MET A 26 -8.23 7.97 -11.41
N PRO A 27 -9.50 8.38 -11.59
CA PRO A 27 -10.21 9.11 -10.58
C PRO A 27 -10.42 8.22 -9.35
N LEU A 28 -9.93 8.71 -8.21
CA LEU A 28 -10.17 8.13 -6.89
C LEU A 28 -11.31 8.91 -6.24
N ALA A 29 -12.47 8.26 -6.11
CA ALA A 29 -13.56 8.74 -5.27
C ALA A 29 -13.40 8.20 -3.85
N HIS A 30 -14.11 8.80 -2.87
CA HIS A 30 -13.91 8.57 -1.43
C HIS A 30 -13.78 7.09 -1.02
N ASP A 31 -14.56 6.20 -1.64
CA ASP A 31 -14.61 4.78 -1.30
C ASP A 31 -14.33 3.85 -2.48
N HIS A 32 -14.01 4.39 -3.66
CA HIS A 32 -13.78 3.58 -4.86
C HIS A 32 -12.79 4.21 -5.83
N LEU A 33 -11.96 3.36 -6.42
CA LEU A 33 -11.02 3.71 -7.47
C LEU A 33 -11.60 3.27 -8.82
N ILE A 34 -11.60 4.17 -9.82
CA ILE A 34 -12.03 3.81 -11.17
C ILE A 34 -10.81 3.71 -12.08
N ILE A 35 -10.62 2.54 -12.70
CA ILE A 35 -9.57 2.27 -13.67
C ILE A 35 -10.22 1.70 -14.93
N ASP A 36 -10.05 2.38 -16.07
CA ASP A 36 -10.57 1.92 -17.37
C ASP A 36 -12.09 1.61 -17.35
N GLY A 37 -12.86 2.41 -16.60
CA GLY A 37 -14.30 2.19 -16.41
C GLY A 37 -14.67 1.08 -15.41
N CYS A 38 -13.69 0.35 -14.87
CA CYS A 38 -13.92 -0.61 -13.79
C CYS A 38 -13.87 0.09 -12.43
N ARG A 39 -14.93 -0.08 -11.63
CA ARG A 39 -15.01 0.41 -10.26
C ARG A 39 -14.43 -0.63 -9.30
N LEU A 40 -13.38 -0.25 -8.60
CA LEU A 40 -12.71 -1.04 -7.56
C LEU A 40 -13.04 -0.47 -6.18
N THR A 41 -13.49 -1.31 -5.27
CA THR A 41 -13.77 -0.99 -3.86
C THR A 41 -12.86 -1.82 -2.96
N TRP A 42 -12.64 -1.34 -1.73
CA TRP A 42 -11.90 -2.10 -0.72
C TRP A 42 -12.87 -2.54 0.38
N GLU A 43 -13.19 -3.83 0.39
CA GLU A 43 -14.21 -4.44 1.26
C GLU A 43 -13.58 -5.62 2.01
N ASP A 44 -13.84 -5.72 3.32
CA ASP A 44 -13.34 -6.80 4.18
C ASP A 44 -11.84 -7.11 4.03
N GLY A 45 -11.03 -6.07 3.82
CA GLY A 45 -9.58 -6.21 3.66
C GLY A 45 -9.12 -6.63 2.27
N LYS A 46 -10.02 -6.73 1.29
CA LYS A 46 -9.74 -7.20 -0.08
C LYS A 46 -10.15 -6.17 -1.12
N LEU A 47 -9.48 -6.22 -2.27
CA LEU A 47 -9.84 -5.43 -3.44
C LEU A 47 -10.95 -6.17 -4.22
N VAL A 48 -12.07 -5.50 -4.46
CA VAL A 48 -13.23 -6.08 -5.16
C VAL A 48 -13.65 -5.17 -6.31
N ALA A 49 -14.08 -5.78 -7.43
CA ALA A 49 -14.60 -5.10 -8.61
C ALA A 49 -16.09 -5.41 -8.77
N GLY A 50 -16.94 -4.75 -7.98
CA GLY A 50 -18.38 -5.06 -7.95
C GLY A 50 -18.65 -6.43 -7.35
N ARG A 51 -18.92 -7.45 -8.19
CA ARG A 51 -19.13 -8.86 -7.75
C ARG A 51 -17.96 -9.79 -8.08
N GLN A 52 -16.89 -9.24 -8.66
CA GLN A 52 -15.71 -10.02 -9.05
C GLN A 52 -14.53 -9.68 -8.14
N ASP A 53 -13.55 -10.57 -8.13
CA ASP A 53 -12.29 -10.32 -7.46
C ASP A 53 -11.57 -9.14 -8.14
N GLY A 54 -11.27 -8.12 -7.34
CA GLY A 54 -10.67 -6.89 -7.84
C GLY A 54 -9.24 -7.07 -8.29
N VAL A 55 -8.50 -8.03 -7.70
CA VAL A 55 -7.12 -8.35 -8.07
C VAL A 55 -7.08 -8.99 -9.45
N GLU A 56 -7.93 -9.99 -9.69
CA GLU A 56 -8.04 -10.65 -10.99
C GLU A 56 -8.46 -9.66 -12.09
N ARG A 57 -9.41 -8.78 -11.78
CA ARG A 57 -9.83 -7.74 -12.73
C ARG A 57 -8.73 -6.74 -13.00
N LEU A 58 -7.99 -6.33 -11.97
CA LEU A 58 -6.85 -5.43 -12.11
C LEU A 58 -5.76 -6.07 -12.98
N LYS A 59 -5.44 -7.34 -12.74
CA LYS A 59 -4.49 -8.12 -13.54
C LYS A 59 -4.87 -8.16 -15.02
N GLN A 60 -6.15 -8.31 -15.34
CA GLN A 60 -6.62 -8.23 -16.73
C GLN A 60 -6.45 -6.83 -17.35
N LEU A 61 -6.68 -5.78 -16.57
CA LEU A 61 -6.61 -4.39 -17.04
C LEU A 61 -5.18 -3.92 -17.32
N ILE A 62 -4.25 -4.23 -16.43
CA ILE A 62 -2.85 -3.77 -16.54
C ILE A 62 -1.90 -4.85 -17.09
N ARG A 63 -2.40 -6.08 -17.31
CA ARG A 63 -1.63 -7.26 -17.75
C ARG A 63 -0.41 -7.56 -16.86
N GLN A 64 -0.49 -7.19 -15.58
CA GLN A 64 0.55 -7.35 -14.57
C GLN A 64 -0.07 -7.99 -13.33
N ASP A 65 0.69 -8.85 -12.66
CA ASP A 65 0.23 -9.49 -11.43
C ASP A 65 0.52 -8.59 -10.23
N LEU A 66 -0.54 -8.15 -9.55
CA LEU A 66 -0.46 -7.34 -8.33
C LEU A 66 -0.94 -8.10 -7.09
N THR A 67 -1.08 -9.42 -7.19
CA THR A 67 -1.63 -10.25 -6.12
C THR A 67 -0.77 -10.15 -4.86
N ASP A 68 0.54 -10.22 -5.03
CA ASP A 68 1.51 -10.15 -3.93
C ASP A 68 1.49 -8.77 -3.24
N PHE A 69 1.42 -7.70 -4.04
CA PHE A 69 1.33 -6.32 -3.54
C PHE A 69 0.03 -6.08 -2.77
N VAL A 70 -1.10 -6.51 -3.33
CA VAL A 70 -2.40 -6.38 -2.67
C VAL A 70 -2.45 -7.21 -1.40
N ALA A 71 -1.90 -8.44 -1.41
CA ALA A 71 -1.77 -9.28 -0.22
C ALA A 71 -0.96 -8.57 0.87
N GLY A 72 0.18 -7.95 0.54
CA GLY A 72 0.98 -7.15 1.48
C GLY A 72 0.20 -6.01 2.14
N LEU A 73 -0.68 -5.34 1.39
CA LEU A 73 -1.56 -4.29 1.93
C LEU A 73 -2.65 -4.81 2.88
N GLN A 74 -3.02 -6.09 2.81
CA GLN A 74 -3.97 -6.71 3.75
C GLN A 74 -3.29 -7.02 5.09
N HIS A 75 -2.03 -7.45 5.03
CA HIS A 75 -1.25 -7.86 6.19
C HIS A 75 -0.63 -6.67 6.94
N THR A 76 -0.24 -5.62 6.21
CA THR A 76 0.45 -4.47 6.79
C THR A 76 -0.17 -3.20 6.21
N PRO A 77 -0.82 -2.33 7.01
CA PRO A 77 -1.18 -1.01 6.52
C PRO A 77 0.11 -0.31 6.07
N PRO A 78 0.09 0.53 5.01
CA PRO A 78 1.25 1.35 4.69
C PRO A 78 1.49 2.25 5.88
N GLU A 79 2.43 1.86 6.74
CA GLU A 79 3.04 2.75 7.70
C GLU A 79 3.54 3.92 6.86
N ARG A 80 3.18 5.13 7.28
CA ARG A 80 3.68 6.34 6.62
C ARG A 80 5.18 6.18 6.45
N PRO A 81 5.82 6.72 5.40
CA PRO A 81 7.27 6.77 5.36
C PRO A 81 7.72 7.54 6.60
N GLU A 82 8.04 6.81 7.66
CA GLU A 82 8.63 7.31 8.87
C GLU A 82 10.04 7.67 8.42
N HIS A 83 10.21 8.94 8.07
CA HIS A 83 11.48 9.62 8.19
C HIS A 83 11.93 9.48 9.65
N SER A 84 12.61 8.38 9.96
CA SER A 84 13.31 8.12 11.21
C SER A 84 14.23 6.96 10.89
N GLY A 85 15.50 7.17 10.57
CA GLY A 85 16.41 8.09 11.21
C GLY A 85 17.66 7.26 11.43
N THR A 86 18.73 7.64 10.75
CA THR A 86 20.06 7.08 10.90
C THR A 86 20.43 6.97 12.37
N ARG A 87 20.77 5.76 12.82
CA ARG A 87 21.67 5.55 13.95
C ARG A 87 22.50 4.30 13.62
N THR A 88 23.54 4.42 12.79
CA THR A 88 24.94 4.41 13.27
C THR A 88 25.07 3.57 14.54
N GLY A 89 25.65 2.39 14.44
CA GLY A 89 27.10 2.30 14.41
C GLY A 89 27.59 2.40 15.85
N GLY A 90 28.12 1.29 16.36
CA GLY A 90 28.40 1.10 17.78
C GLY A 90 29.27 2.18 18.42
N VAL A 91 29.02 2.36 19.71
CA VAL A 91 30.04 2.61 20.73
C VAL A 91 29.55 1.96 22.01
N GLU A 92 30.01 0.73 22.24
CA GLU A 92 30.06 0.17 23.59
C GLU A 92 31.15 0.93 24.33
N THR A 93 30.78 2.07 24.91
CA THR A 93 31.63 2.77 25.86
C THR A 93 31.60 1.96 27.15
N ALA A 94 32.66 1.19 27.39
CA ALA A 94 32.94 0.60 28.68
C ALA A 94 33.05 1.72 29.72
N GLN A 95 32.18 1.68 30.72
CA GLN A 95 32.24 2.55 31.89
C GLN A 95 32.01 1.72 33.15
N GLU A 96 32.81 2.05 34.17
CA GLU A 96 32.84 1.59 35.57
C GLU A 96 33.66 0.31 35.85
N ALA A 97 34.58 0.28 36.82
CA ALA A 97 34.69 1.02 38.08
C ALA A 97 36.19 1.22 38.47
N ALA A 98 36.60 2.40 38.94
CA ALA A 98 36.88 2.76 40.35
C ALA A 98 37.68 1.70 41.12
N THR A 99 38.89 1.99 41.65
CA THR A 99 39.06 2.70 42.93
C THR A 99 40.56 2.82 43.25
N ASN A 100 40.92 3.95 43.86
CA ASN A 100 42.00 4.21 44.84
C ASN A 100 43.02 3.09 45.12
#